data_AF-A0A0F4KSV5-F1
#
_entry.id   AF-A0A0F4KSV5-F1
#
_cell.length_a   1.000
_cell.length_b   1.000
_cell.length_c   1.000
_cell.angle_alpha   90.00
_cell.angle_beta   90.00
_cell.angle_gamma   90.00
#
_symmetry.space_group_name_H-M   'P 1'
#
loop_
_entity.id
_entity.type
_entity.pdbx_description
1 polymer ?
#
loop_
_entity_poly.entity_id
_entity_poly.type
_entity_poly.pdbx_seq_one_letter_code
_entity_poly.pdbx_strand_id
1 'polypeptide(L)'
;MQIFRSLISTFISFISVTLFPLILTAKYPYHYDQSTLISLVMVFSIILYINFFIPLHPNKYFNIVYLIIMTLLVYQNYRIIFSIQLVILFFCQLFIAFIANRFEKIQNLLCLFVIPIFTTVLLIYSLFHFIAPSNIIITILINFLVLLLQINKTIKEQLLALISIIIILIALYLLKYLSMITAVSYLLIYLANLLISKYLSNRFKSDKNSIFRIIFSLLNLIS
;
A
#
# COMPACT_ATOMS: atom_id res chain seq x y z
N MET A 1 -19.39 -11.01 13.89
CA MET A 1 -18.07 -10.41 14.23
C MET A 1 -17.08 -10.35 13.08
N GLN A 2 -17.03 -11.35 12.17
CA GLN A 2 -16.04 -11.37 11.06
C GLN A 2 -16.22 -10.21 10.06
N ILE A 3 -17.45 -9.89 9.66
CA ILE A 3 -17.76 -8.78 8.72
C ILE A 3 -17.29 -7.42 9.26
N PHE A 4 -17.64 -7.10 10.52
CA PHE A 4 -17.25 -5.85 11.15
C PHE A 4 -15.73 -5.69 11.27
N ARG A 5 -15.03 -6.78 11.61
CA ARG A 5 -13.56 -6.80 11.63
C ARG A 5 -12.96 -6.58 10.25
N SER A 6 -13.51 -7.20 9.20
CA SER A 6 -13.06 -6.99 7.83
C SER A 6 -13.30 -5.56 7.34
N LEU A 7 -14.42 -4.94 7.73
CA LEU A 7 -14.68 -3.52 7.45
C LEU A 7 -13.65 -2.61 8.12
N ILE A 8 -13.40 -2.80 9.42
CA ILE A 8 -12.36 -2.03 10.13
C ILE A 8 -10.99 -2.21 9.47
N SER A 9 -10.61 -3.46 9.16
CA SER A 9 -9.35 -3.76 8.48
C SER A 9 -9.22 -3.04 7.14
N THR A 10 -10.32 -2.99 6.39
CA THR A 10 -10.42 -2.27 5.11
C THR A 10 -10.21 -0.78 5.29
N PHE A 11 -10.85 -0.16 6.28
CA PHE A 11 -10.66 1.26 6.59
C PHE A 11 -9.22 1.57 7.03
N ILE A 12 -8.63 0.76 7.91
CA ILE A 12 -7.24 0.93 8.34
C ILE A 12 -6.29 0.80 7.14
N SER A 13 -6.53 -0.18 6.25
CA SER A 13 -5.73 -0.34 5.04
C SER A 13 -5.90 0.83 4.08
N PHE A 14 -7.11 1.37 3.94
CA PHE A 14 -7.37 2.55 3.13
C PHE A 14 -6.56 3.74 3.64
N ILE A 15 -6.68 4.05 4.93
CA ILE A 15 -5.88 5.09 5.59
C ILE A 15 -4.39 4.84 5.37
N SER A 16 -3.91 3.60 5.49
CA SER A 16 -2.49 3.31 5.33
C SER A 16 -1.92 3.64 3.95
N VAL A 17 -2.73 3.52 2.91
CA VAL A 17 -2.34 3.78 1.53
C VAL A 17 -2.52 5.25 1.18
N THR A 18 -3.54 5.91 1.75
CA THR A 18 -3.81 7.33 1.44
C THR A 18 -2.96 8.30 2.26
N LEU A 19 -2.49 7.89 3.44
CA LEU A 19 -1.82 8.78 4.38
C LEU A 19 -0.51 9.37 3.84
N PHE A 20 0.33 8.58 3.16
CA PHE A 20 1.55 9.13 2.55
C PHE A 20 1.29 10.15 1.43
N PRO A 21 0.43 9.87 0.42
CA PRO A 21 0.01 10.88 -0.54
C PRO A 21 -0.58 12.15 0.09
N LEU A 22 -1.39 12.01 1.14
CA LEU A 22 -1.98 13.15 1.88
C LEU A 22 -0.93 13.95 2.67
N ILE A 23 0.11 13.31 3.19
CA ILE A 23 1.24 14.01 3.82
C ILE A 23 1.95 14.89 2.80
N LEU A 24 2.12 14.39 1.56
CA LEU A 24 2.79 15.15 0.51
C LEU A 24 2.03 16.43 0.15
N THR A 25 0.70 16.48 0.32
CA THR A 25 -0.08 17.71 0.01
C THR A 25 0.20 18.83 1.00
N ALA A 26 0.81 18.54 2.16
CA ALA A 26 1.29 19.57 3.07
C ALA A 26 2.61 20.20 2.59
N LYS A 27 3.41 19.48 1.80
CA LYS A 27 4.72 19.92 1.30
C LYS A 27 4.66 20.55 -0.10
N TYR A 28 3.67 20.19 -0.91
CA TYR A 28 3.54 20.63 -2.29
C TYR A 28 2.14 21.23 -2.56
N PRO A 29 2.03 22.27 -3.42
CA PRO A 29 0.73 22.79 -3.82
C PRO A 29 -0.11 21.68 -4.47
N TYR A 30 -1.34 21.51 -4.00
CA TYR A 30 -2.22 20.40 -4.39
C TYR A 30 -3.40 20.91 -5.22
N HIS A 31 -3.87 20.07 -6.14
CA HIS A 31 -5.11 20.28 -6.89
C HIS A 31 -6.15 19.25 -6.45
N TYR A 32 -7.13 19.69 -5.65
CA TYR A 32 -8.22 18.83 -5.22
C TYR A 32 -9.34 18.80 -6.26
N ASP A 33 -8.99 18.26 -7.43
CA ASP A 33 -9.89 18.22 -8.57
C ASP A 33 -10.80 16.99 -8.50
N GLN A 34 -11.82 16.97 -9.36
CA GLN A 34 -12.72 15.82 -9.49
C GLN A 34 -11.98 14.52 -9.82
N SER A 35 -10.84 14.60 -10.51
CA SER A 35 -9.95 13.46 -10.77
C SER A 35 -9.39 12.84 -9.48
N THR A 36 -8.99 13.65 -8.50
CA THR A 36 -8.51 13.19 -7.18
C THR A 36 -9.63 12.53 -6.38
N LEU A 37 -10.86 13.04 -6.46
CA LEU A 37 -12.00 12.39 -5.82
C LEU A 37 -12.28 11.01 -6.42
N ILE A 38 -12.25 10.89 -7.74
CA ILE A 38 -12.42 9.60 -8.44
C ILE A 38 -11.27 8.65 -8.09
N SER A 39 -10.03 9.13 -8.01
CA SER A 39 -8.87 8.29 -7.66
C SER A 39 -8.96 7.75 -6.23
N LEU A 40 -9.47 8.53 -5.28
CA LEU A 40 -9.76 8.04 -3.92
C LEU A 40 -10.83 6.93 -3.92
N VAL A 41 -11.89 7.08 -4.72
CA VAL A 41 -12.92 6.03 -4.89
C VAL A 41 -12.32 4.77 -5.51
N MET A 42 -11.45 4.90 -6.50
CA MET A 42 -10.72 3.78 -7.11
C MET A 42 -9.84 3.05 -6.09
N VAL A 43 -9.04 3.79 -5.31
CA VAL A 43 -8.20 3.19 -4.26
C VAL A 43 -9.04 2.50 -3.21
N PHE A 44 -10.13 3.13 -2.76
CA PHE A 44 -11.05 2.50 -1.81
C PHE A 44 -11.64 1.21 -2.36
N SER A 45 -12.03 1.19 -3.64
CA SER A 45 -12.57 0.01 -4.31
C SER A 45 -11.56 -1.14 -4.33
N ILE A 46 -10.32 -0.89 -4.73
CA ILE A 46 -9.26 -1.91 -4.72
C ILE A 46 -9.04 -2.48 -3.32
N ILE A 47 -8.96 -1.61 -2.31
CA ILE A 47 -8.70 -2.01 -0.93
C ILE A 47 -9.88 -2.79 -0.35
N LEU A 48 -11.11 -2.40 -0.69
CA LEU A 48 -12.32 -3.11 -0.34
C LEU A 48 -12.33 -4.49 -0.99
N TYR A 49 -11.96 -4.61 -2.26
CA TYR A 49 -11.84 -5.90 -2.92
C TYR A 49 -10.83 -6.83 -2.21
N ILE A 50 -9.65 -6.32 -1.87
CA ILE A 50 -8.56 -7.13 -1.30
C ILE A 50 -8.83 -7.53 0.16
N ASN A 51 -9.29 -6.60 0.99
CA ASN A 51 -9.39 -6.83 2.44
C ASN A 51 -10.79 -7.25 2.89
N PHE A 52 -11.82 -6.97 2.08
CA PHE A 52 -13.18 -7.35 2.41
C PHE A 52 -13.67 -8.52 1.55
N PHE A 53 -13.62 -8.41 0.22
CA PHE A 53 -14.20 -9.45 -0.64
C PHE A 53 -13.33 -10.71 -0.74
N ILE A 54 -12.02 -10.61 -1.01
CA ILE A 54 -11.17 -11.81 -1.14
C ILE A 54 -11.28 -12.76 0.09
N PRO A 55 -11.21 -12.28 1.35
CA PRO A 55 -11.32 -13.16 2.52
C PRO A 55 -12.69 -13.81 2.71
N LEU A 56 -13.74 -13.27 2.09
CA LEU A 56 -15.08 -13.86 2.10
C LEU A 56 -15.23 -14.98 1.04
N HIS A 57 -14.19 -15.24 0.23
CA HIS A 57 -14.19 -16.22 -0.84
C HIS A 57 -15.45 -16.21 -1.73
N PRO A 58 -15.86 -15.04 -2.25
CA PRO A 58 -17.03 -14.97 -3.12
C PRO A 58 -16.78 -15.76 -4.41
N ASN A 59 -17.87 -16.29 -4.98
CA ASN A 59 -17.80 -17.08 -6.21
C ASN A 59 -17.10 -16.31 -7.35
N LYS A 60 -16.42 -17.02 -8.25
CA LYS A 60 -15.74 -16.46 -9.44
C LYS A 60 -16.60 -15.47 -10.23
N TYR A 61 -17.90 -15.72 -10.35
CA TYR A 61 -18.83 -14.80 -11.03
C TYR A 61 -18.94 -13.45 -10.33
N PHE A 62 -18.94 -13.42 -9.00
CA PHE A 62 -18.95 -12.17 -8.24
C PHE A 62 -17.72 -11.33 -8.55
N ASN A 63 -16.54 -11.94 -8.62
CA ASN A 63 -15.31 -11.21 -8.91
C ASN A 63 -15.31 -10.60 -10.33
N ILE A 64 -15.88 -11.32 -11.30
CA ILE A 64 -16.05 -10.81 -12.67
C ILE A 64 -17.06 -9.66 -12.69
N VAL A 65 -18.21 -9.83 -12.03
CA VAL A 65 -19.25 -8.79 -11.92
C VAL A 65 -18.70 -7.55 -11.22
N TYR A 66 -17.92 -7.72 -10.16
CA TYR A 66 -17.27 -6.64 -9.44
C TYR A 66 -16.33 -5.85 -10.37
N LEU A 67 -15.50 -6.54 -11.15
CA LEU A 67 -14.63 -5.91 -12.15
C LEU A 67 -15.44 -5.13 -13.20
N ILE A 68 -16.56 -5.69 -13.67
CA ILE A 68 -17.44 -5.06 -14.67
C ILE A 68 -18.15 -3.82 -14.08
N ILE A 69 -18.65 -3.89 -12.86
CA ILE A 69 -19.32 -2.75 -12.21
C ILE A 69 -18.31 -1.63 -11.96
N MET A 70 -17.12 -1.96 -11.46
CA MET A 70 -16.08 -0.97 -11.20
C MET A 70 -15.53 -0.34 -12.49
N THR A 71 -15.39 -1.12 -13.57
CA THR A 71 -15.05 -0.57 -14.90
C THR A 71 -16.11 0.41 -15.40
N LEU A 72 -17.40 0.06 -15.29
CA LEU A 72 -18.49 0.94 -15.72
C LEU A 72 -18.55 2.23 -14.91
N LEU A 73 -18.40 2.14 -13.58
CA LEU A 73 -18.37 3.32 -12.70
C LEU A 73 -17.24 4.28 -13.07
N VAL A 74 -16.06 3.75 -13.38
CA VAL A 74 -14.92 4.58 -13.80
C VAL A 74 -15.16 5.17 -15.20
N TYR A 75 -15.69 4.38 -16.13
CA TYR A 75 -15.97 4.83 -17.49
C TYR A 75 -17.02 5.94 -17.55
N GLN A 76 -18.08 5.85 -16.74
CA GLN A 76 -19.11 6.90 -16.67
C GLN A 76 -18.52 8.25 -16.23
N ASN A 77 -17.53 8.22 -15.34
CA ASN A 77 -16.87 9.42 -14.83
C ASN A 77 -15.66 9.86 -15.67
N TYR A 78 -15.27 9.09 -16.70
CA TYR A 78 -14.12 9.40 -17.58
C TYR A 78 -14.32 10.67 -18.42
N ARG A 79 -15.58 11.08 -18.66
CA ARG A 79 -15.90 12.27 -19.46
C ARG A 79 -15.37 13.59 -18.87
N ILE A 80 -14.82 13.56 -17.65
CA ILE A 80 -14.48 14.76 -16.87
C ILE A 80 -12.96 14.84 -16.56
N ILE A 81 -12.10 14.78 -17.58
CA ILE A 81 -10.65 15.08 -17.40
C ILE A 81 -9.93 14.02 -16.55
N PHE A 82 -10.16 12.74 -16.83
CA PHE A 82 -9.43 11.66 -16.17
C PHE A 82 -8.35 11.09 -17.09
N SER A 83 -7.12 10.98 -16.59
CA SER A 83 -5.99 10.42 -17.34
C SER A 83 -6.24 8.94 -17.67
N ILE A 84 -6.16 8.58 -18.96
CA ILE A 84 -6.32 7.18 -19.40
C ILE A 84 -5.30 6.25 -18.74
N GLN A 85 -4.11 6.77 -18.41
CA GLN A 85 -3.08 6.03 -17.69
C GLN A 85 -3.55 5.60 -16.30
N LEU A 86 -4.26 6.47 -15.57
CA LEU A 86 -4.80 6.15 -14.25
C LEU A 86 -5.89 5.06 -14.32
N VAL A 87 -6.73 5.11 -15.35
CA VAL A 87 -7.76 4.09 -15.60
C VAL A 87 -7.13 2.73 -15.87
N ILE A 88 -6.13 2.69 -16.78
CA ILE A 88 -5.38 1.47 -17.10
C ILE A 88 -4.70 0.94 -15.84
N LEU A 89 -4.06 1.82 -15.06
CA LEU A 89 -3.37 1.44 -13.83
C LEU A 89 -4.34 0.84 -12.79
N PHE A 90 -5.53 1.42 -12.63
CA PHE A 90 -6.60 0.88 -11.79
C PHE A 90 -7.01 -0.53 -12.25
N PHE A 91 -7.22 -0.73 -13.54
CA PHE A 91 -7.60 -2.05 -14.08
C PHE A 91 -6.51 -3.09 -13.93
N CYS A 92 -5.25 -2.72 -14.18
CA CYS A 92 -4.12 -3.61 -13.93
C CYS A 92 -4.10 -4.06 -12.46
N GLN A 93 -4.34 -3.16 -11.51
CA GLN A 93 -4.37 -3.50 -10.08
C GLN A 93 -5.52 -4.44 -9.73
N LEU A 94 -6.74 -4.20 -10.23
CA LEU A 94 -7.88 -5.11 -10.01
C LEU A 94 -7.64 -6.48 -10.65
N PHE A 95 -7.05 -6.52 -11.83
CA PHE A 95 -6.70 -7.77 -12.50
C PHE A 95 -5.62 -8.54 -11.74
N ILE A 96 -4.59 -7.86 -11.24
CA ILE A 96 -3.57 -8.44 -10.37
C ILE A 96 -4.21 -8.98 -9.09
N ALA A 97 -5.13 -8.25 -8.46
CA ALA A 97 -5.85 -8.70 -7.27
C ALA A 97 -6.68 -9.97 -7.55
N PHE A 98 -7.34 -10.02 -8.71
CA PHE A 98 -8.08 -11.19 -9.16
C PHE A 98 -7.19 -12.41 -9.38
N ILE A 99 -6.03 -12.23 -10.02
CA ILE A 99 -5.04 -13.29 -10.23
C ILE A 99 -4.45 -13.75 -8.90
N ALA A 100 -4.09 -12.82 -8.02
CA ALA A 100 -3.51 -13.12 -6.71
C ALA A 100 -4.38 -14.06 -5.88
N ASN A 101 -5.70 -13.95 -5.99
CA ASN A 101 -6.66 -14.84 -5.33
C ASN A 101 -6.56 -16.31 -5.80
N ARG A 102 -5.97 -16.59 -6.96
CA ARG A 102 -5.75 -17.96 -7.47
C ARG A 102 -4.38 -18.54 -7.13
N PHE A 103 -3.42 -17.70 -6.74
CA PHE A 103 -2.03 -18.11 -6.52
C PHE A 103 -1.58 -17.78 -5.10
N GLU A 104 -1.91 -18.66 -4.15
CA GLU A 104 -1.61 -18.49 -2.71
C GLU A 104 -0.14 -18.13 -2.44
N LYS A 105 0.80 -18.75 -3.17
CA LYS A 105 2.24 -18.53 -2.99
C LYS A 105 2.69 -17.10 -3.28
N ILE A 106 2.02 -16.41 -4.20
CA ILE A 106 2.41 -15.06 -4.68
C ILE A 106 1.43 -14.00 -4.15
N GLN A 107 0.30 -14.42 -3.56
CA GLN A 107 -0.74 -13.53 -3.04
C GLN A 107 -0.20 -12.46 -2.09
N ASN A 108 0.69 -12.81 -1.15
CA ASN A 108 1.26 -11.84 -0.23
C ASN A 108 2.11 -10.78 -0.95
N LEU A 109 2.92 -11.18 -1.92
CA LEU A 109 3.72 -10.26 -2.72
C LEU A 109 2.81 -9.31 -3.52
N LEU A 110 1.75 -9.84 -4.16
CA LEU A 110 0.87 -9.02 -4.99
C LEU A 110 0.00 -8.08 -4.15
N CYS A 111 -0.65 -8.59 -3.10
CA CYS A 111 -1.62 -7.84 -2.31
C CYS A 111 -0.99 -6.87 -1.30
N LEU A 112 0.22 -7.14 -0.81
CA LEU A 112 0.85 -6.33 0.25
C LEU A 112 1.97 -5.44 -0.23
N PHE A 113 2.58 -5.78 -1.37
CA PHE A 113 3.67 -5.01 -1.94
C PHE A 113 3.25 -4.36 -3.25
N VAL A 114 2.92 -5.15 -4.27
CA VAL A 114 2.66 -4.62 -5.62
C VAL A 114 1.46 -3.67 -5.64
N ILE A 115 0.29 -4.13 -5.20
CA ILE A 115 -0.92 -3.31 -5.27
C ILE A 115 -0.80 -2.05 -4.38
N PRO A 116 -0.34 -2.12 -3.13
CA PRO A 116 -0.17 -0.92 -2.30
C PRO A 116 0.81 0.12 -2.85
N ILE A 117 1.87 -0.30 -3.56
CA ILE A 117 2.77 0.63 -4.26
C ILE A 117 2.02 1.31 -5.41
N PHE A 118 1.29 0.54 -6.22
CA PHE A 118 0.60 1.13 -7.36
C PHE A 118 -0.62 1.99 -6.94
N THR A 119 -1.29 1.69 -5.83
CA THR A 119 -2.36 2.54 -5.29
C THR A 119 -1.82 3.85 -4.72
N THR A 120 -0.72 3.81 -3.97
CA THR A 120 -0.03 5.02 -3.49
C THR A 120 0.46 5.88 -4.66
N VAL A 121 1.13 5.29 -5.64
CA VAL A 121 1.58 5.97 -6.86
C VAL A 121 0.41 6.57 -7.64
N LEU A 122 -0.69 5.84 -7.80
CA LEU A 122 -1.91 6.33 -8.45
C LEU A 122 -2.41 7.62 -7.77
N LEU A 123 -2.45 7.65 -6.44
CA LEU A 123 -2.89 8.82 -5.69
C LEU A 123 -1.92 10.00 -5.83
N ILE A 124 -0.61 9.75 -5.72
CA ILE A 124 0.39 10.82 -5.88
C ILE A 124 0.30 11.42 -7.29
N TYR A 125 0.15 10.58 -8.32
CA TYR A 125 -0.02 11.07 -9.69
C TYR A 125 -1.30 11.90 -9.85
N SER A 126 -2.42 11.47 -9.25
CA SER A 126 -3.66 12.25 -9.30
C SER A 126 -3.56 13.60 -8.58
N LEU A 127 -2.81 13.67 -7.47
CA LEU A 127 -2.70 14.87 -6.65
C LEU A 127 -1.73 15.92 -7.21
N PHE A 128 -0.65 15.49 -7.84
CA PHE A 128 0.46 16.37 -8.21
C PHE A 128 0.76 16.40 -9.71
N HIS A 129 0.15 15.53 -10.53
CA HIS A 129 0.44 15.32 -11.96
C HIS A 129 1.90 14.96 -12.31
N PHE A 130 2.80 15.01 -11.33
CA PHE A 130 4.20 14.65 -11.39
C PHE A 130 4.56 13.90 -10.11
N ILE A 131 5.41 12.89 -10.24
CA ILE A 131 5.92 12.14 -9.10
C ILE A 131 7.43 12.27 -9.08
N ALA A 132 7.95 12.94 -8.04
CA ALA A 132 9.39 12.98 -7.82
C ALA A 132 9.94 11.56 -7.60
N PRO A 133 11.07 11.18 -8.22
CA PRO A 133 11.67 9.85 -8.04
C PRO A 133 11.91 9.48 -6.57
N SER A 134 12.26 10.47 -5.73
CA SER A 134 12.41 10.30 -4.28
C SER A 134 11.13 9.76 -3.62
N ASN A 135 9.96 10.28 -4.00
CA ASN A 135 8.67 9.86 -3.45
C ASN A 135 8.32 8.42 -3.86
N ILE A 136 8.66 8.01 -5.09
CA ILE A 136 8.50 6.63 -5.56
C ILE A 136 9.38 5.70 -4.74
N ILE A 137 10.65 6.06 -4.55
CA ILE A 137 11.63 5.25 -3.82
C ILE A 137 11.21 5.08 -2.36
N ILE A 138 10.77 6.15 -1.69
CA ILE A 138 10.25 6.09 -0.32
C ILE A 138 9.01 5.19 -0.25
N THR A 139 8.09 5.31 -1.20
CA THR A 139 6.88 4.47 -1.27
C THR A 139 7.24 2.99 -1.41
N ILE A 140 8.21 2.67 -2.27
CA ILE A 140 8.72 1.30 -2.45
C ILE A 140 9.36 0.80 -1.14
N LEU A 141 10.20 1.61 -0.50
CA LEU A 141 10.86 1.26 0.76
C LEU A 141 9.85 0.92 1.86
N ILE A 142 8.83 1.75 2.07
CA ILE A 142 7.81 1.52 3.11
C ILE A 142 7.11 0.17 2.86
N ASN A 143 6.66 -0.07 1.63
CA ASN A 143 5.97 -1.31 1.29
C ASN A 143 6.90 -2.52 1.35
N PHE A 144 8.17 -2.37 1.02
CA PHE A 144 9.18 -3.41 1.13
C PHE A 144 9.43 -3.81 2.59
N LEU A 145 9.57 -2.82 3.49
CA LEU A 145 9.71 -3.05 4.93
C LEU A 145 8.52 -3.82 5.49
N VAL A 146 7.30 -3.45 5.10
CA VAL A 146 6.07 -4.14 5.50
C VAL A 146 6.04 -5.58 4.96
N LEU A 147 6.43 -5.80 3.70
CA LEU A 147 6.49 -7.13 3.10
C LEU A 147 7.46 -8.04 3.84
N LEU A 148 8.66 -7.55 4.16
CA LEU A 148 9.67 -8.32 4.88
C LEU A 148 9.16 -8.73 6.27
N LEU A 149 8.50 -7.84 7.00
CA LEU A 149 7.90 -8.17 8.30
C LEU A 149 6.91 -9.36 8.21
N GLN A 150 6.20 -9.51 7.09
CA GLN A 150 5.25 -10.60 6.92
C GLN A 150 5.90 -11.93 6.50
N ILE A 151 6.87 -11.90 5.59
CA ILE A 151 7.43 -13.12 5.00
C ILE A 151 8.35 -13.85 5.99
N ASN A 152 9.01 -13.12 6.90
CA ASN A 152 10.02 -13.70 7.78
C ASN A 152 9.42 -14.39 9.01
N LYS A 153 9.31 -15.72 8.95
CA LYS A 153 8.79 -16.54 10.04
C LYS A 153 9.89 -17.16 10.89
N THR A 154 11.04 -17.47 10.27
CA THR A 154 12.17 -18.09 10.96
C THR A 154 13.22 -17.07 11.39
N ILE A 155 14.03 -17.40 12.40
CA ILE A 155 15.13 -16.53 12.87
C ILE A 155 16.13 -16.26 11.74
N LYS A 156 16.42 -17.28 10.90
CA LYS A 156 17.32 -17.15 9.74
C LYS A 156 16.78 -16.14 8.71
N GLU A 157 15.50 -16.24 8.38
CA GLU A 157 14.84 -15.28 7.47
C GLU A 157 14.82 -13.86 8.06
N GLN A 158 14.54 -13.72 9.36
CA GLN A 158 14.56 -12.42 10.03
C GLN A 158 15.95 -11.77 9.98
N LEU A 159 17.01 -12.55 10.17
CA LEU A 159 18.39 -12.09 10.11
C LEU A 159 18.78 -11.69 8.68
N LEU A 160 18.43 -12.51 7.68
CA LEU A 160 18.67 -12.18 6.27
C LEU A 160 17.96 -10.90 5.85
N ALA A 161 16.71 -10.73 6.28
CA ALA A 161 15.95 -9.52 6.01
C ALA A 161 16.51 -8.29 6.70
N LEU A 162 16.98 -8.43 7.93
CA LEU A 162 17.66 -7.33 8.64
C LEU A 162 18.91 -6.87 7.88
N ILE A 163 19.75 -7.81 7.42
CA ILE A 163 20.92 -7.50 6.59
C ILE A 163 20.48 -6.79 5.31
N SER A 164 19.44 -7.28 4.63
CA SER A 164 18.94 -6.66 3.39
C SER A 164 18.45 -5.23 3.62
N ILE A 165 17.77 -4.96 4.74
CA ILE A 165 17.28 -3.63 5.10
C ILE A 165 18.43 -2.69 5.41
N ILE A 166 19.44 -3.15 6.15
CA ILE A 166 20.64 -2.34 6.44
C ILE A 166 21.31 -1.93 5.14
N ILE A 167 21.53 -2.87 4.21
CA ILE A 167 22.15 -2.59 2.92
C ILE A 167 21.32 -1.57 2.13
N ILE A 168 20.00 -1.75 2.05
CA ILE A 168 19.10 -0.85 1.33
C ILE A 168 19.11 0.55 1.96
N LEU A 169 19.02 0.67 3.28
CA LEU A 169 19.01 1.95 3.97
C LEU A 169 20.35 2.70 3.80
N ILE A 170 21.48 1.98 3.86
CA ILE A 170 22.81 2.56 3.57
C ILE A 170 22.88 3.05 2.13
N ALA A 171 22.44 2.23 1.16
CA ALA A 171 22.44 2.61 -0.25
C ALA A 171 21.57 3.85 -0.49
N LEU A 172 20.37 3.91 0.09
CA LEU A 172 19.46 5.05 -0.03
C LEU A 172 20.01 6.31 0.64
N TYR A 173 20.70 6.18 1.77
CA TYR A 173 21.41 7.28 2.42
C TYR A 173 22.56 7.82 1.54
N LEU A 174 23.40 6.93 1.00
CA LEU A 174 24.51 7.32 0.12
C LEU A 174 24.02 8.01 -1.17
N LEU A 175 22.90 7.55 -1.72
CA LEU A 175 22.24 8.14 -2.88
C LEU A 175 21.45 9.42 -2.55
N LYS A 176 21.49 9.89 -1.29
CA LYS A 176 20.79 11.08 -0.79
C LYS A 176 19.27 11.03 -0.93
N TYR A 177 18.68 9.83 -1.02
CA TYR A 177 17.23 9.66 -0.96
C TYR A 177 16.68 9.70 0.48
N LEU A 178 17.54 9.48 1.48
CA LEU A 178 17.19 9.51 2.89
C LEU A 178 18.22 10.30 3.70
N SER A 179 17.78 10.99 4.75
CA SER A 179 18.67 11.54 5.77
C SER A 179 19.15 10.45 6.72
N MET A 180 20.28 10.66 7.38
CA MET A 180 20.80 9.73 8.40
C MET A 180 19.76 9.45 9.49
N ILE A 181 19.04 10.49 9.91
CA ILE A 181 17.99 10.42 10.93
C ILE A 181 16.85 9.50 10.46
N THR A 182 16.39 9.66 9.22
CA THR A 182 15.34 8.78 8.65
C THR A 182 15.80 7.35 8.51
N ALA A 183 17.02 7.10 8.04
CA ALA A 183 17.54 5.76 7.89
C ALA A 183 17.61 5.03 9.25
N VAL A 184 18.09 5.72 10.29
CA VAL A 184 18.14 5.17 11.66
C VAL A 184 16.73 4.94 12.22
N SER A 185 15.78 5.86 12.00
CA SER A 185 14.41 5.69 12.49
C SER A 185 13.68 4.51 11.82
N TYR A 186 13.85 4.33 10.51
CA TYR A 186 13.34 3.15 9.79
C TYR A 186 13.87 1.85 10.39
N LEU A 187 15.17 1.80 10.66
CA LEU A 187 15.83 0.62 11.24
C LEU A 187 15.34 0.32 12.66
N LEU A 188 15.25 1.34 13.51
CA LEU A 188 14.77 1.19 14.89
C LEU A 188 13.32 0.71 14.93
N ILE A 189 12.45 1.27 14.09
CA ILE A 189 11.04 0.85 14.02
C ILE A 189 10.92 -0.57 13.48
N TYR A 190 11.72 -0.95 12.48
CA TYR A 190 11.75 -2.33 12.00
C TYR A 190 12.18 -3.31 13.10
N LEU A 191 13.22 -2.98 13.87
CA LEU A 191 13.68 -3.78 15.01
C LEU A 191 12.63 -3.88 16.12
N ALA A 192 12.03 -2.76 16.51
CA ALA A 192 10.96 -2.73 17.49
C ALA A 192 9.78 -3.62 17.05
N ASN A 193 9.45 -3.60 15.76
CA ASN A 193 8.39 -4.42 15.19
C ASN A 193 8.71 -5.91 15.20
N LEU A 194 9.96 -6.30 14.93
CA LEU A 194 10.37 -7.70 15.07
C LEU A 194 10.14 -8.20 16.51
N LEU A 195 10.43 -7.37 17.52
CA LEU A 195 10.18 -7.71 18.92
C LEU A 195 8.67 -7.76 19.23
N ILE A 196 7.92 -6.72 18.88
CA ILE A 196 6.48 -6.60 19.13
C ILE A 196 5.69 -7.72 18.43
N SER A 197 6.10 -8.11 17.23
CA SER A 197 5.42 -9.14 16.44
C SER A 197 5.42 -10.50 17.15
N LYS A 198 6.47 -10.83 17.92
CA LYS A 198 6.55 -12.03 18.76
C LYS A 198 5.50 -12.04 19.87
N TYR A 199 5.18 -10.87 20.43
CA TYR A 199 4.22 -10.75 21.54
C TYR A 199 2.76 -10.61 21.08
N LEU A 200 2.49 -9.94 19.95
CA LEU A 200 1.12 -9.64 19.49
C LEU A 200 0.49 -10.73 18.58
N SER A 201 0.82 -12.00 18.79
CA SER A 201 0.60 -13.08 17.79
C SER A 201 -0.85 -13.27 17.31
N ASN A 202 -1.90 -13.00 18.11
CA ASN A 202 -3.22 -13.59 17.81
C ASN A 202 -4.40 -12.64 17.50
N ARG A 203 -4.39 -11.35 17.85
CA ARG A 203 -5.60 -10.49 17.66
C ARG A 203 -5.60 -9.54 16.45
N PHE A 204 -4.44 -9.13 15.92
CA PHE A 204 -4.38 -8.07 14.88
C PHE A 204 -3.56 -8.43 13.63
N LYS A 205 -3.41 -9.73 13.30
CA LYS A 205 -2.54 -10.18 12.19
C LYS A 205 -2.84 -9.51 10.84
N SER A 206 -4.11 -9.23 10.52
CA SER A 206 -4.50 -8.56 9.26
C SER A 206 -4.13 -7.08 9.23
N ASP A 207 -4.17 -6.39 10.37
CA ASP A 207 -4.09 -4.92 10.42
C ASP A 207 -2.66 -4.43 10.67
N LYS A 208 -1.78 -5.31 11.16
CA LYS A 208 -0.37 -5.01 11.47
C LYS A 208 0.34 -4.31 10.31
N ASN A 209 0.19 -4.82 9.10
CA ASN A 209 0.87 -4.27 7.92
C ASN A 209 0.44 -2.85 7.61
N SER A 210 -0.88 -2.61 7.67
CA SER A 210 -1.47 -1.31 7.45
C SER A 210 -1.04 -0.32 8.53
N ILE A 211 -1.01 -0.74 9.80
CA ILE A 211 -0.50 0.07 10.92
C ILE A 211 0.98 0.42 10.72
N PHE A 212 1.81 -0.54 10.31
CA PHE A 212 3.23 -0.28 10.06
C PHE A 212 3.45 0.66 8.88
N ARG A 213 2.67 0.52 7.80
CA ARG A 213 2.69 1.47 6.70
C ARG A 213 2.35 2.88 7.20
N ILE A 214 1.32 3.04 8.04
CA ILE A 214 0.98 4.34 8.67
C ILE A 214 2.16 4.90 9.46
N ILE A 215 2.77 4.11 10.36
CA ILE A 215 3.91 4.55 11.19
C ILE A 215 5.07 5.01 10.31
N PHE A 216 5.44 4.21 9.31
CA PHE A 216 6.51 4.55 8.38
C PHE A 216 6.18 5.76 7.51
N SER A 217 4.93 5.92 7.08
CA SER A 217 4.49 7.12 6.35
C SER A 217 4.57 8.38 7.22
N LEU A 218 4.17 8.31 8.48
CA LEU A 218 4.25 9.41 9.44
C LEU A 218 5.69 9.85 9.73
N LEU A 219 6.68 8.95 9.72
CA LEU A 219 8.09 9.35 9.87
C LEU A 219 8.55 10.35 8.82
N ASN A 220 8.03 10.25 7.59
CA ASN A 220 8.39 11.17 6.51
C ASN A 220 7.81 12.59 6.69
N LEU A 221 6.94 12.82 7.69
CA LEU A 221 6.55 14.17 8.10
C LEU A 221 7.66 14.88 8.87
N ILE A 222 8.44 14.12 9.65
CA ILE A 222 9.42 14.64 10.61
C ILE A 222 10.77 14.91 9.93
N SER A 223 10.96 14.37 8.73
CA SER A 223 12.15 14.52 7.88
C SER A 223 11.96 15.52 6.75
#